data_AF-A0A7C3LAA2-F1
#
_entry.id   AF-A0A7C3LAA2-F1
#
_cell.length_a   1.000
_cell.length_b   1.000
_cell.length_c   1.000
_cell.angle_alpha   90.00
_cell.angle_beta   90.00
_cell.angle_gamma   90.00
#
_symmetry.space_group_name_H-M   'P 1'
#
loop_
_entity.id
_entity.type
_entity.pdbx_description
1 polymer ?
#
loop_
_entity_poly.entity_id
_entity_poly.type
_entity_poly.pdbx_seq_one_letter_code
_entity_poly.pdbx_strand_id
1 'polypeptide(L)' 'MQNLWNDQEAARFTDDLGLRVYTSRLLGREKTLVLHGGGNTSVKIRETNILGEMEDILYVKGSGWDL' A
#
# COMPACT_ATOMS: atom_id res chain seq x y z
N MET A 1 -2.23 -0.28 -21.23
CA MET A 1 -2.31 -0.17 -19.77
C MET A 1 -3.65 0.44 -19.42
N GLN A 2 -4.40 -0.18 -18.51
CA GLN A 2 -5.72 0.29 -18.07
C GLN A 2 -5.61 0.77 -16.61
N ASN A 3 -6.24 1.90 -16.30
CA ASN A 3 -6.38 2.34 -14.91
C ASN A 3 -7.50 1.52 -14.24
N LEU A 4 -7.17 0.80 -13.16
CA LEU A 4 -8.10 -0.04 -12.40
C LEU A 4 -8.59 0.62 -11.11
N TRP A 5 -8.25 1.89 -10.87
CA TRP A 5 -8.75 2.65 -9.72
C TRP A 5 -10.27 2.75 -9.74
N ASN A 6 -10.89 2.51 -8.58
CA ASN A 6 -12.33 2.64 -8.39
C ASN A 6 -12.62 3.43 -7.10
N ASP A 7 -13.28 4.58 -7.23
CA ASP A 7 -13.56 5.46 -6.09
C ASP A 7 -14.47 4.81 -5.04
N GLN A 8 -15.40 3.94 -5.44
CA GLN A 8 -16.29 3.24 -4.51
C GLN A 8 -15.56 2.16 -3.71
N GLU A 9 -14.55 1.51 -4.29
CA GLU A 9 -13.68 0.58 -3.57
C GLU A 9 -12.70 1.34 -2.66
N ALA A 10 -12.08 2.41 -3.18
CA ALA A 10 -11.15 3.24 -2.42
C ALA A 10 -11.81 3.85 -1.18
N ALA A 11 -13.06 4.31 -1.29
CA ALA A 11 -13.83 4.86 -0.18
C ALA A 11 -14.10 3.87 0.98
N ARG A 12 -13.85 2.56 0.79
CA ARG A 12 -13.95 1.55 1.85
C ARG A 12 -12.74 1.54 2.79
N PHE A 13 -11.65 2.19 2.40
CA PHE A 13 -10.43 2.29 3.20
C PHE A 13 -10.39 3.66 3.86
N THR A 14 -10.38 3.67 5.19
CA THR A 14 -10.52 4.89 6.00
C THR A 14 -9.22 5.62 6.27
N ASP A 15 -8.08 4.97 6.03
CA ASP A 15 -6.75 5.49 6.30
C ASP A 15 -5.79 5.27 5.14
N ASP A 16 -4.67 6.00 5.18
CA ASP A 16 -3.64 5.98 4.15
C ASP A 16 -2.96 4.60 4.02
N LEU A 17 -2.88 3.83 5.12
CA LEU A 17 -2.30 2.49 5.10
C LEU A 17 -3.18 1.51 4.32
N GLY A 18 -4.48 1.52 4.60
CA GLY A 18 -5.49 0.74 3.89
C GLY A 18 -5.57 1.12 2.42
N LEU A 19 -5.57 2.42 2.11
CA LEU A 19 -5.48 2.91 0.74
C LEU A 19 -4.19 2.45 0.06
N ARG A 20 -3.07 2.39 0.79
CA ARG A 20 -1.83 1.87 0.22
C ARG A 20 -1.96 0.40 -0.12
N VAL A 21 -2.49 -0.42 0.78
CA VAL A 21 -2.76 -1.84 0.51
C VAL A 21 -3.69 -2.04 -0.69
N TYR A 22 -4.74 -1.22 -0.82
CA TYR A 22 -5.63 -1.26 -1.99
C TYR A 22 -4.87 -1.08 -3.30
N THR A 23 -4.06 -0.02 -3.38
CA THR A 23 -3.28 0.25 -4.59
C THR A 23 -2.16 -0.75 -4.85
N SER A 24 -1.54 -1.32 -3.82
CA SER A 24 -0.58 -2.44 -3.97
C SER A 24 -1.23 -3.57 -4.74
N ARG A 25 -2.45 -3.96 -4.33
CA ARG A 25 -3.24 -5.01 -4.99
C ARG A 25 -3.64 -4.64 -6.41
N LEU A 26 -3.95 -3.37 -6.70
CA LEU A 26 -4.23 -2.94 -8.07
C LEU A 26 -3.01 -3.13 -8.98
N LEU A 27 -1.81 -2.79 -8.49
CA LEU A 27 -0.56 -2.98 -9.23
C LEU A 27 -0.22 -4.46 -9.39
N GLY A 28 -0.37 -5.26 -8.34
CA GLY A 28 -0.09 -6.70 -8.34
C GLY A 28 -1.01 -7.53 -9.25
N ARG A 29 -2.22 -7.05 -9.54
CA ARG A 29 -3.14 -7.69 -10.50
C ARG A 29 -2.62 -7.64 -11.94
N GLU A 30 -1.78 -6.66 -12.27
CA GLU A 30 -1.26 -6.48 -13.63
C GLU A 30 0.15 -7.07 -13.74
N LYS A 31 0.23 -8.28 -14.33
CA LYS A 31 1.49 -9.03 -14.46
C LYS A 31 2.54 -8.33 -15.33
N THR A 32 2.15 -7.35 -16.15
CA THR A 32 3.10 -6.54 -16.92
C THR A 32 3.76 -5.43 -16.09
N LEU A 33 3.21 -5.09 -14.92
CA LEU A 33 3.77 -4.09 -14.00
C LEU A 33 4.69 -4.70 -12.96
N VAL A 34 4.39 -5.92 -12.52
CA VAL A 34 5.11 -6.58 -11.42
C VAL A 34 5.34 -8.05 -11.76
N LEU A 35 6.59 -8.50 -11.65
CA LEU A 35 6.95 -9.91 -11.78
C LEU A 35 6.71 -10.66 -10.46
N HIS A 36 6.53 -11.98 -10.53
CA HIS A 36 6.37 -12.84 -9.35
C HIS A 36 7.46 -12.60 -8.30
N GLY A 37 7.06 -12.45 -7.03
CA GLY A 37 7.94 -12.16 -5.90
C GLY A 37 8.44 -10.72 -5.84
N GLY A 38 8.05 -9.86 -6.79
CA GLY A 38 8.61 -8.53 -6.97
C GLY A 38 7.72 -7.39 -6.46
N GLY A 39 8.28 -6.19 -6.54
CA GLY A 39 7.57 -4.94 -6.30
C GLY A 39 7.46 -4.52 -4.84
N ASN A 40 7.45 -3.21 -4.64
CA ASN A 40 7.32 -2.57 -3.34
C ASN A 40 6.35 -1.39 -3.43
N THR A 41 5.70 -1.12 -2.30
CA THR A 41 4.85 0.05 -2.09
C THR A 41 5.08 0.55 -0.68
N SER A 42 5.02 1.86 -0.51
CA SER A 42 5.16 2.49 0.79
C SER A 42 4.25 3.69 0.97
N VAL A 43 4.01 4.06 2.22
CA VAL A 43 3.25 5.24 2.62
C VAL A 43 3.86 5.84 3.88
N LYS A 44 3.89 7.17 3.97
CA LYS A 44 4.36 7.90 5.16
C LYS A 44 3.16 8.27 6.00
N ILE A 45 3.18 7.93 7.28
CA ILE A 45 2.10 8.19 8.23
C ILE A 45 2.70 8.84 9.47
N ARG A 46 2.03 9.86 10.00
CA ARG A 46 2.41 10.49 11.25
C ARG A 46 1.57 9.90 12.38
N GLU A 47 2.16 9.13 13.27
CA GLU A 47 1.44 8.45 14.36
C GLU A 47 2.30 8.26 15.61
N THR A 48 1.66 7.84 16.69
CA THR A 48 2.32 7.53 17.96
C THR A 48 2.97 6.15 17.87
N ASN A 49 4.29 6.08 18.06
CA ASN A 49 5.02 4.83 18.09
C ASN A 49 4.72 4.02 19.37
N ILE A 50 5.29 2.82 19.49
CA ILE A 50 5.09 1.94 20.66
C ILE A 50 5.65 2.49 21.97
N LEU A 51 6.48 3.54 21.92
CA LEU A 51 7.06 4.24 23.06
C LEU A 51 6.23 5.48 23.46
N GLY A 52 5.16 5.80 22.73
CA GLY A 52 4.29 6.95 23.01
C GLY A 52 4.72 8.25 22.32
N GLU A 53 5.66 8.20 21.38
CA GLU A 53 6.21 9.39 20.71
C GLU A 53 5.58 9.59 19.32
N MET A 54 5.25 10.84 18.96
CA MET A 54 4.75 11.17 17.62
C MET A 54 5.89 11.20 16.61
N GLU A 55 5.83 10.37 15.58
CA GLU A 55 6.88 10.23 14.56
C GLU A 55 6.31 10.15 13.13
N ASP A 56 7.13 10.51 12.14
CA ASP A 56 6.81 10.26 10.73
C ASP A 56 7.37 8.88 10.32
N ILE A 57 6.49 7.90 10.18
CA ILE A 57 6.83 6.49 9.93
C ILE A 57 6.65 6.16 8.44
N LEU A 58 7.64 5.49 7.84
CA LEU A 58 7.53 4.93 6.49
C LEU A 58 7.13 3.44 6.57
N TYR A 59 5.86 3.15 6.28
CA TYR A 59 5.42 1.78 6.10
C TYR A 59 5.85 1.28 4.72
N VAL A 60 6.60 0.19 4.70
CA VAL A 60 7.02 -0.51 3.47
C VAL A 60 6.43 -1.90 3.50
N LYS A 61 5.94 -2.40 2.36
CA LYS A 61 5.48 -3.78 2.25
C LYS A 61 6.57 -4.75 2.76
N GLY A 62 6.17 -5.71 3.61
CA GLY A 62 7.07 -6.76 4.08
C GLY A 62 7.58 -7.66 2.96
N SER A 63 8.76 -8.24 3.16
CA SER A 63 9.34 -9.26 2.27
C SER A 63 8.52 -10.55 2.29
N GLY A 64 8.65 -11.35 1.22
CA GLY A 64 7.99 -12.67 1.11
C GLY A 64 6.52 -12.64 0.66
N TRP A 65 5.98 -11.46 0.35
CA TRP A 65 4.65 -11.28 -0.22
C TRP A 65 4.76 -10.78 -1.66
N ASP A 66 3.77 -11.06 -2.50
CA ASP A 66 3.60 -10.38 -3.79
C ASP A 66 2.97 -8.98 -3.58
N LEU A 67 2.96 -8.14 -4.60
CA LEU A 67 2.09 -6.95 -4.60
C LEU A 67 0.64 -7.34 -4.85
#